data_AF-A0A2S8FI50-F1
#
_entry.id   AF-A0A2S8FI50-F1
#
_cell.length_a   1.000
_cell.length_b   1.000
_cell.length_c   1.000
_cell.angle_alpha   90.00
_cell.angle_beta   90.00
_cell.angle_gamma   90.00
#
_symmetry.space_group_name_H-M   'P 1'
#
loop_
_entity.id
_entity.type
_entity.pdbx_description
1 polymer ?
#
loop_
_entity_poly.entity_id
_entity_poly.type
_entity_poly.pdbx_seq_one_letter_code
_entity_poly.pdbx_strand_id
1 'polypeptide(L)'
;MQLLKDDPRFRMEAYQFVREALSYGQRFQQEAEDEFEEEVEDDEDVEDLDLECFEEDEDLEAWEEEEEAESHLTGQVLCQAIRQYATQQYGLLAKVVLNSWGLYTTSDFGEIVYNLISINMMKKSKSDRREDFDDQYDFEDAFVKNFDFQLSEESGPA
;
A
#
# COMPACT_ATOMS: atom_id res chain seq x y z
N MET A 1 13.50 -13.32 -14.74
CA MET A 1 12.42 -14.27 -14.42
C MET A 1 12.94 -15.35 -13.47
N GLN A 2 13.19 -14.98 -12.21
CA GLN A 2 13.57 -15.93 -11.16
C GLN A 2 12.31 -16.39 -10.39
N LEU A 3 11.40 -15.45 -10.09
CA LEU A 3 10.09 -15.70 -9.45
C LEU A 3 9.26 -16.83 -10.09
N LEU A 4 9.04 -16.78 -11.41
CA LEU A 4 8.27 -17.81 -12.13
C LEU A 4 8.92 -19.21 -12.13
N LYS A 5 10.21 -19.30 -11.82
CA LYS A 5 10.91 -20.58 -11.69
C LYS A 5 10.77 -21.15 -10.28
N ASP A 6 10.67 -20.27 -9.28
CA ASP A 6 10.63 -20.64 -7.87
C ASP A 6 9.21 -20.95 -7.40
N ASP A 7 8.20 -20.25 -7.95
CA ASP A 7 6.79 -20.56 -7.70
C ASP A 7 5.93 -20.44 -8.97
N PRO A 8 5.64 -21.57 -9.66
CA PRO A 8 4.86 -21.57 -10.88
C PRO A 8 3.35 -21.43 -10.65
N ARG A 9 2.89 -21.39 -9.38
CA ARG A 9 1.46 -21.22 -9.06
C ARG A 9 0.96 -19.84 -9.47
N PHE A 10 1.83 -18.83 -9.41
CA PHE A 10 1.48 -17.44 -9.66
C PHE A 10 2.01 -16.94 -11.00
N ARG A 11 1.16 -16.25 -11.75
CA ARG A 11 1.58 -15.59 -12.99
C ARG A 11 2.33 -14.30 -12.69
N MET A 12 3.10 -13.78 -13.65
CA MET A 12 3.88 -12.54 -13.46
C MET A 12 2.99 -11.36 -13.07
N GLU A 13 1.81 -11.31 -13.66
CA GLU A 13 0.77 -10.32 -13.44
C GLU A 13 0.35 -10.28 -11.96
N ALA A 14 0.36 -11.42 -11.26
CA ALA A 14 0.10 -11.48 -9.81
C ALA A 14 1.15 -10.70 -9.01
N TYR A 15 2.43 -10.86 -9.35
CA TYR A 15 3.53 -10.15 -8.70
C TYR A 15 3.51 -8.65 -8.99
N GLN A 16 3.15 -8.27 -10.22
CA GLN A 16 2.99 -6.86 -10.59
C GLN A 16 1.84 -6.22 -9.81
N PHE A 17 0.69 -6.90 -9.78
CA PHE A 17 -0.51 -6.44 -9.09
C PHE A 17 -0.27 -6.24 -7.58
N VAL A 18 0.38 -7.19 -6.88
CA VAL A 18 0.68 -7.04 -5.44
C VAL A 18 1.61 -5.85 -5.16
N ARG A 19 2.58 -5.58 -6.06
CA ARG A 19 3.45 -4.40 -5.92
C ARG A 19 2.69 -3.10 -6.11
N GLU A 20 1.80 -3.04 -7.10
CA GLU A 20 0.96 -1.86 -7.34
C GLU A 20 0.01 -1.61 -6.17
N ALA A 21 -0.58 -2.66 -5.60
CA ALA A 21 -1.42 -2.56 -4.42
C ALA A 21 -0.66 -2.10 -3.17
N LEU A 22 0.62 -2.47 -3.03
CA LEU A 22 1.47 -1.93 -1.96
C LEU A 22 1.67 -0.42 -2.10
N SER A 23 2.03 0.05 -3.31
CA SER A 23 2.16 1.47 -3.59
C SER A 23 0.84 2.24 -3.43
N TYR A 24 -0.29 1.60 -3.74
CA TYR A 24 -1.62 2.14 -3.48
C TYR A 24 -1.84 2.34 -1.98
N GLY A 25 -1.57 1.34 -1.14
CA GLY A 25 -1.76 1.42 0.31
C GLY A 25 -0.87 2.47 1.00
N GLN A 26 0.36 2.67 0.52
CA GLN A 26 1.27 3.68 1.08
C GLN A 26 0.79 5.12 0.83
N ARG A 27 0.13 5.38 -0.31
CA ARG A 27 -0.41 6.72 -0.63
C ARG A 27 -1.53 7.16 0.31
N PHE A 28 -2.40 6.25 0.73
CA PHE A 28 -3.45 6.57 1.71
C PHE A 28 -2.90 6.95 3.07
N GLN A 29 -1.72 6.43 3.42
CA GLN A 29 -1.10 6.80 4.69
C GLN A 29 -0.50 8.20 4.62
N GLN A 30 0.09 8.56 3.48
CA GLN A 30 0.64 9.89 3.24
C GLN A 30 -0.45 10.96 3.13
N GLU A 31 -1.53 10.70 2.39
CA GLU A 31 -2.66 11.64 2.27
C GLU A 31 -3.36 11.93 3.62
N ALA A 32 -3.40 10.95 4.52
CA ALA A 32 -3.94 11.13 5.87
C ALA A 32 -2.96 11.85 6.82
N GLU A 33 -1.65 11.73 6.59
CA GLU A 33 -0.61 12.48 7.32
C GLU A 33 -0.59 13.94 6.86
N ASP A 34 -0.70 14.20 5.56
CA ASP A 34 -0.75 15.55 4.97
C ASP A 34 -2.03 16.32 5.39
N GLU A 35 -3.21 15.66 5.43
CA GLU A 35 -4.47 16.29 5.87
C GLU A 35 -4.48 16.61 7.38
N PHE A 36 -3.74 15.82 8.18
CA PHE A 36 -3.56 16.08 9.61
C PHE A 36 -2.57 17.21 9.88
N GLU A 37 -1.53 17.38 9.03
CA GLU A 37 -0.61 18.52 9.08
C GLU A 37 -1.30 19.84 8.68
N GLU A 38 -2.18 19.84 7.68
CA GLU A 38 -2.97 21.04 7.34
C GLU A 38 -3.96 21.45 8.46
N GLU A 39 -4.56 20.50 9.19
CA GLU A 39 -5.46 20.82 10.32
C GLU A 39 -4.74 21.37 11.56
N VAL A 40 -3.46 21.05 11.79
CA VAL A 40 -2.68 21.61 12.92
C VAL A 40 -2.04 22.96 12.61
N GLU A 41 -1.89 23.36 11.34
CA GLU A 41 -1.47 24.72 10.98
C GLU A 41 -2.58 25.77 11.19
N ASP A 42 -3.85 25.38 11.24
CA ASP A 42 -5.00 26.29 11.39
C ASP A 42 -5.38 26.60 12.87
N ASP A 43 -4.83 25.88 13.86
CA ASP A 43 -5.06 26.07 15.30
C ASP A 43 -3.72 26.29 16.06
N GLU A 44 -3.12 27.48 15.92
CA GLU A 44 -2.62 28.34 17.02
C GLU A 44 -1.62 29.39 16.51
N ASP A 45 -2.00 30.66 16.69
CA ASP A 45 -1.10 31.81 16.81
C ASP A 45 0.03 31.52 17.84
N VAL A 46 1.16 30.98 17.38
CA VAL A 46 2.45 31.09 18.09
C VAL A 46 3.27 32.23 17.48
N GLU A 47 2.80 33.45 17.72
CA GLU A 47 3.67 34.63 17.69
C GLU A 47 4.66 34.55 18.88
N ASP A 48 5.92 34.95 18.62
CA ASP A 48 7.06 35.07 19.55
C ASP A 48 7.82 33.78 19.95
N LEU A 49 8.66 33.27 19.04
CA LEU A 49 10.03 32.88 19.43
C LEU A 49 11.04 33.71 18.64
N ASP A 50 11.57 34.71 19.34
CA ASP A 50 12.65 35.62 18.96
C ASP A 50 13.93 34.82 18.63
N LEU A 51 14.08 34.46 17.35
CA LEU A 51 15.24 33.78 16.80
C LEU A 51 16.28 34.81 16.37
N GLU A 52 16.81 35.60 17.31
CA GLU A 52 18.00 36.41 17.02
C GLU A 52 19.28 35.60 17.25
N CYS A 53 19.97 35.38 16.13
CA CYS A 53 21.42 35.32 15.96
C CYS A 53 22.22 34.44 16.93
N PHE A 54 22.57 33.24 16.47
CA PHE A 54 23.92 32.74 16.68
C PHE A 54 24.62 32.62 15.32
N GLU A 55 25.72 33.36 15.21
CA GLU A 55 26.53 33.52 14.01
C GLU A 55 27.19 32.20 13.58
N GLU A 56 27.36 32.13 12.26
CA GLU A 56 28.02 31.14 11.42
C GLU A 56 29.24 30.43 12.04
N ASP A 57 29.25 29.10 11.97
CA ASP A 57 30.47 28.36 11.64
C ASP A 57 30.11 27.19 10.72
N GLU A 58 30.84 27.16 9.61
CA GLU A 58 30.79 26.21 8.50
C GLU A 58 30.79 24.74 8.97
N ASP A 59 29.79 23.96 8.58
CA ASP A 59 30.02 22.64 7.99
C ASP A 59 28.81 22.23 7.15
N LEU A 60 29.03 22.30 5.85
CA LEU A 60 28.16 21.88 4.77
C LEU A 60 27.62 20.47 4.95
N GLU A 61 26.29 20.39 4.88
CA GLU A 61 25.54 19.39 4.12
C GLU A 61 25.84 17.92 4.47
N ALA A 62 25.44 17.53 5.69
CA ALA A 62 24.85 16.20 5.84
C ALA A 62 23.48 16.23 5.16
N TRP A 63 23.44 15.93 3.86
CA TRP A 63 22.25 15.30 3.29
C TRP A 63 22.17 13.99 4.05
N GLU A 64 21.46 13.98 5.16
CA GLU A 64 20.91 12.74 5.67
C GLU A 64 20.16 12.19 4.47
N GLU A 65 20.70 11.11 3.89
CA GLU A 65 19.89 10.21 3.09
C GLU A 65 18.64 10.02 3.93
N GLU A 66 17.54 10.67 3.55
CA GLU A 66 16.22 10.22 3.91
C GLU A 66 16.25 8.77 3.46
N GLU A 67 16.61 7.86 4.37
CA GLU A 67 16.21 6.48 4.30
C GLU A 67 14.71 6.60 4.24
N GLU A 68 14.18 6.73 3.01
CA GLU A 68 12.76 6.74 2.71
C GLU A 68 12.21 5.69 3.63
N ALA A 69 11.49 6.13 4.66
CA ALA A 69 10.94 5.23 5.63
C ALA A 69 9.91 4.45 4.82
N GLU A 70 10.34 3.35 4.21
CA GLU A 70 9.52 2.48 3.38
C GLU A 70 8.38 2.10 4.31
N SER A 71 7.23 2.78 4.19
CA SER A 71 6.15 2.63 5.15
C SER A 71 5.71 1.18 5.08
N HIS A 72 6.10 0.42 6.11
CA HIS A 72 5.90 -1.02 6.17
C HIS A 72 4.45 -1.27 6.57
N LEU A 73 3.61 -1.62 5.61
CA LEU A 73 2.24 -2.04 5.88
C LEU A 73 2.25 -3.44 6.52
N THR A 74 1.43 -3.63 7.56
CA THR A 74 1.19 -4.98 8.09
C THR A 74 0.50 -5.84 7.02
N GLY A 75 0.63 -7.17 7.12
CA GLY A 75 -0.01 -8.09 6.17
C GLY A 75 -1.52 -7.89 6.07
N GLN A 76 -2.17 -7.58 7.19
CA GLN A 76 -3.61 -7.31 7.26
C GLN A 76 -3.97 -6.01 6.52
N VAL A 77 -3.20 -4.94 6.72
CA VAL A 77 -3.40 -3.66 6.04
C VAL A 77 -3.17 -3.82 4.53
N LEU A 78 -2.12 -4.53 4.14
CA LEU A 78 -1.85 -4.82 2.73
C LEU A 78 -2.98 -5.65 2.10
N CYS A 79 -3.57 -6.62 2.80
CA CYS A 79 -4.73 -7.36 2.30
C CYS A 79 -5.92 -6.43 2.02
N GLN A 80 -6.20 -5.47 2.90
CA GLN A 80 -7.28 -4.51 2.67
C GLN A 80 -6.96 -3.57 1.50
N ALA A 81 -5.73 -3.09 1.39
CA ALA A 81 -5.29 -2.28 0.25
C ALA A 81 -5.43 -3.06 -1.06
N ILE A 82 -5.03 -4.33 -1.10
CA ILE A 82 -5.22 -5.24 -2.24
C ILE A 82 -6.70 -5.37 -2.59
N ARG A 83 -7.58 -5.57 -1.59
CA ARG A 83 -9.03 -5.68 -1.82
C ARG A 83 -9.60 -4.43 -2.47
N GLN A 84 -9.28 -3.26 -1.91
CA GLN A 84 -9.75 -1.97 -2.41
C GLN A 84 -9.21 -1.73 -3.82
N TYR A 85 -7.91 -1.94 -4.02
CA TYR A 85 -7.26 -1.78 -5.32
C TYR A 85 -7.87 -2.71 -6.39
N ALA A 86 -8.05 -4.00 -6.06
CA ALA A 86 -8.70 -4.96 -6.97
C ALA A 86 -10.12 -4.52 -7.36
N THR A 87 -10.89 -4.01 -6.39
CA THR A 87 -12.26 -3.55 -6.60
C THR A 87 -12.28 -2.30 -7.47
N GLN A 88 -11.37 -1.36 -7.24
CA GLN A 88 -11.26 -0.14 -8.04
C GLN A 88 -10.85 -0.44 -9.49
N GLN A 89 -9.90 -1.34 -9.71
CA GLN A 89 -9.38 -1.64 -11.05
C GLN A 89 -10.31 -2.55 -11.87
N TYR A 90 -10.94 -3.53 -11.22
CA TYR A 90 -11.64 -4.62 -11.92
C TYR A 90 -13.11 -4.77 -11.52
N GLY A 91 -13.56 -4.11 -10.46
CA GLY A 91 -14.92 -4.22 -9.94
C GLY A 91 -15.34 -5.67 -9.72
N LEU A 92 -16.52 -6.03 -10.23
CA LEU A 92 -17.07 -7.39 -10.17
C LEU A 92 -16.21 -8.47 -10.85
N LEU A 93 -15.25 -8.08 -11.71
CA LEU A 93 -14.33 -9.01 -12.35
C LEU A 93 -13.10 -9.31 -11.51
N ALA A 94 -12.89 -8.62 -10.38
CA ALA A 94 -11.71 -8.77 -9.53
C ALA A 94 -11.41 -10.24 -9.21
N LYS A 95 -12.41 -11.00 -8.74
CA LYS A 95 -12.25 -12.43 -8.44
C LYS A 95 -11.79 -13.24 -9.67
N VAL A 96 -12.38 -13.00 -10.84
CA VAL A 96 -12.04 -13.75 -12.07
C VAL A 96 -10.61 -13.43 -12.50
N VAL A 97 -10.22 -12.16 -12.44
CA VAL A 97 -8.89 -11.69 -12.82
C VAL A 97 -7.84 -12.27 -11.88
N LEU A 98 -8.02 -12.14 -10.57
CA LEU A 98 -7.11 -12.69 -9.55
C LEU A 98 -6.96 -14.21 -9.69
N ASN A 99 -8.07 -14.94 -9.82
CA ASN A 99 -8.05 -16.39 -10.03
C ASN A 99 -7.30 -16.77 -11.31
N SER A 100 -7.39 -15.96 -12.38
CA SER A 100 -6.68 -16.22 -13.64
C SER A 100 -5.15 -16.07 -13.51
N TRP A 101 -4.69 -15.40 -12.45
CA TRP A 101 -3.29 -15.22 -12.09
C TRP A 101 -2.80 -16.19 -11.02
N GLY A 102 -3.67 -17.08 -10.55
CA GLY A 102 -3.37 -18.08 -9.53
C GLY A 102 -3.61 -17.62 -8.09
N LEU A 103 -4.27 -16.48 -7.90
CA LEU A 103 -4.63 -15.93 -6.58
C LEU A 103 -6.06 -16.32 -6.23
N TYR A 104 -6.24 -17.14 -5.20
CA TYR A 104 -7.55 -17.65 -4.78
C TYR A 104 -7.91 -17.26 -3.34
N THR A 105 -6.92 -17.01 -2.49
CA THR A 105 -7.12 -16.63 -1.08
C THR A 105 -6.18 -15.48 -0.68
N THR A 106 -6.41 -14.92 0.49
CA THR A 106 -5.52 -13.89 1.05
C THR A 106 -4.13 -14.44 1.39
N SER A 107 -4.03 -15.72 1.77
CA SER A 107 -2.74 -16.40 1.99
C SER A 107 -1.85 -16.40 0.74
N ASP A 108 -2.45 -16.45 -0.46
CA ASP A 108 -1.70 -16.40 -1.72
C ASP A 108 -0.97 -15.05 -1.88
N PHE A 109 -1.53 -13.95 -1.36
CA PHE A 109 -0.82 -12.67 -1.33
C PHE A 109 0.42 -12.74 -0.45
N GLY A 110 0.32 -13.40 0.71
CA GLY A 110 1.45 -13.64 1.59
C GLY A 110 2.55 -14.43 0.90
N GLU A 111 2.20 -15.47 0.16
CA GLU A 111 3.17 -16.25 -0.63
C GLU A 111 3.89 -15.39 -1.67
N ILE A 112 3.17 -14.52 -2.39
CA ILE A 112 3.77 -13.56 -3.33
C ILE A 112 4.71 -12.59 -2.61
N VAL A 113 4.29 -12.00 -1.49
CA VAL A 113 5.11 -11.07 -0.71
C VAL A 113 6.40 -11.74 -0.25
N TYR A 114 6.32 -12.97 0.27
CA TYR A 114 7.50 -13.71 0.72
C TYR A 114 8.40 -14.15 -0.44
N ASN A 115 7.83 -14.46 -1.60
CA ASN A 115 8.60 -14.69 -2.82
C ASN A 115 9.37 -13.41 -3.23
N LEU A 116 8.76 -12.23 -3.14
CA LEU A 116 9.41 -10.94 -3.40
C LEU A 116 10.50 -10.61 -2.38
N ILE A 117 10.29 -10.93 -1.09
CA ILE A 117 11.31 -10.82 -0.05
C ILE A 117 12.50 -11.73 -0.35
N SER A 118 12.27 -12.97 -0.81
CA SER A 118 13.33 -13.94 -1.07
C SER A 118 14.34 -13.50 -2.14
N ILE A 119 13.91 -12.63 -3.06
CA ILE A 119 14.74 -12.07 -4.13
C ILE A 119 15.19 -10.64 -3.85
N ASN A 120 15.06 -10.16 -2.60
CA ASN A 120 15.39 -8.81 -2.17
C ASN A 120 14.65 -7.69 -2.94
N MET A 121 13.43 -7.95 -3.40
CA MET A 121 12.56 -6.92 -3.99
C MET A 121 11.61 -6.26 -2.97
N MET A 122 11.53 -6.81 -1.75
CA MET A 122 10.81 -6.25 -0.60
C MET A 122 11.59 -6.56 0.68
N LYS A 123 11.46 -5.71 1.70
CA LYS A 123 11.97 -5.97 3.06
C LYS A 123 10.83 -6.44 3.94
N LYS A 124 11.17 -7.23 4.97
CA LYS A 124 10.23 -7.68 6.00
C LYS A 124 10.58 -7.05 7.33
N SER A 125 9.58 -6.70 8.13
CA SER A 125 9.77 -6.39 9.54
C SER A 125 10.07 -7.67 10.35
N LYS A 126 10.51 -7.45 11.60
CA LYS A 126 10.71 -8.52 12.58
C LYS A 126 9.39 -9.16 13.03
N SER A 127 8.30 -8.38 12.99
CA SER A 127 6.95 -8.82 13.35
C SER A 127 6.25 -9.63 12.26
N ASP A 128 6.59 -9.38 10.99
CA ASP A 128 5.82 -9.89 9.86
C ASP A 128 5.92 -11.41 9.73
N ARG A 129 4.76 -12.04 9.54
CA ARG A 129 4.56 -13.48 9.40
C ARG A 129 3.70 -13.77 8.17
N ARG A 130 3.87 -14.95 7.58
CA ARG A 130 2.97 -15.42 6.52
C ARG A 130 1.54 -15.52 7.03
N GLU A 131 1.38 -15.91 8.29
CA GLU A 131 0.09 -16.05 8.97
C GLU A 131 -0.71 -14.74 9.02
N ASP A 132 -0.08 -13.57 8.87
CA ASP A 132 -0.77 -12.27 8.84
C ASP A 132 -1.70 -12.11 7.61
N PHE A 133 -1.54 -12.98 6.61
CA PHE A 133 -2.33 -13.01 5.38
C PHE A 133 -3.42 -14.09 5.39
N ASP A 134 -3.44 -14.96 6.40
CA ASP A 134 -4.38 -16.08 6.44
C ASP A 134 -5.79 -15.60 6.79
N ASP A 135 -6.77 -16.09 6.02
CA ASP A 135 -8.22 -15.92 6.24
C ASP A 135 -8.69 -14.46 6.50
N GLN A 136 -7.99 -13.46 5.95
CA GLN A 136 -8.33 -12.05 6.17
C GLN A 136 -9.70 -11.67 5.57
N TYR A 137 -10.07 -12.31 4.46
CA TYR A 137 -11.42 -12.26 3.88
C TYR A 137 -11.62 -13.34 2.80
N ASP A 138 -12.88 -13.66 2.51
CA ASP A 138 -13.26 -14.52 1.39
C ASP A 138 -13.46 -13.71 0.10
N PHE A 139 -12.98 -14.21 -1.04
CA PHE A 139 -13.04 -13.50 -2.33
C PHE A 139 -14.46 -13.40 -2.90
N GLU A 140 -15.35 -14.35 -2.60
CA GLU A 140 -16.76 -14.24 -2.99
C GLU A 140 -17.42 -13.09 -2.23
N ASP A 141 -17.20 -13.02 -0.92
CA ASP A 141 -17.77 -11.96 -0.09
C ASP A 141 -17.16 -10.60 -0.44
N ALA A 142 -15.85 -10.53 -0.69
CA ALA A 142 -15.14 -9.30 -0.95
C ALA A 142 -15.43 -8.70 -2.34
N PHE A 143 -15.59 -9.53 -3.38
CA PHE A 143 -15.65 -9.06 -4.77
C PHE A 143 -16.98 -9.32 -5.49
N VAL A 144 -17.82 -10.22 -4.97
CA VAL A 144 -19.07 -10.61 -5.66
C VAL A 144 -20.31 -10.14 -4.88
N LYS A 145 -20.35 -10.35 -3.56
CA LYS A 145 -21.57 -10.10 -2.78
C LYS A 145 -21.75 -8.66 -2.31
N ASN A 146 -20.67 -7.96 -2.02
CA ASN A 146 -20.70 -6.63 -1.38
C ASN A 146 -20.32 -5.49 -2.36
N PHE A 147 -20.76 -5.56 -3.62
CA PHE A 147 -20.45 -4.50 -4.57
C PHE A 147 -21.30 -3.27 -4.31
N ASP A 148 -20.67 -2.24 -3.74
CA ASP A 148 -21.28 -0.92 -3.57
C ASP A 148 -21.15 -0.16 -4.90
N PHE A 149 -22.28 0.13 -5.54
CA PHE A 149 -22.30 0.91 -6.77
C PHE A 149 -21.95 2.36 -6.44
N GLN A 150 -20.67 2.72 -6.51
CA GLN A 150 -20.27 4.12 -6.57
C GLN A 150 -20.60 4.64 -7.97
N LEU A 151 -21.83 5.10 -8.17
CA LEU A 151 -22.22 5.92 -9.30
C LEU A 151 -21.43 7.23 -9.18
N SER A 152 -20.36 7.37 -9.96
CA SER A 152 -19.76 8.68 -10.19
C SER A 152 -20.80 9.52 -10.95
N GLU A 153 -21.48 10.42 -10.24
CA GLU A 153 -22.34 11.42 -10.87
C GLU A 153 -21.45 12.38 -11.68
N GLU A 154 -21.17 12.02 -12.93
CA GLU A 154 -20.73 13.01 -13.92
C GLU A 154 -21.94 13.90 -14.23
N SER A 155 -22.19 14.90 -13.37
CA SER A 155 -23.05 16.03 -13.68
C SER A 155 -22.41 16.86 -14.78
N GLY A 156 -22.67 16.48 -16.04
CA GLY A 156 -22.38 17.32 -17.19
C GLY A 156 -23.25 18.59 -17.14
N PRO A 157 -22.71 19.79 -17.42
CA PRO A 157 -23.50 21.00 -17.47
C PRO A 157 -24.46 20.95 -18.67
N ALA A 158 -25.72 21.31 -18.42
CA ALA A 158 -26.81 21.41 -19.39
C ALA A 158 -26.70 22.64 -20.30
#